data_AF-A0A2N2F3H4-F1
#
_entry.id   AF-A0A2N2F3H4-F1
#
_cell.length_a   1.000
_cell.length_b   1.000
_cell.length_c   1.000
_cell.angle_alpha   90.00
_cell.angle_beta   90.00
_cell.angle_gamma   90.00
#
_symmetry.space_group_name_H-M   'P 1'
#
loop_
_entity.id
_entity.type
_entity.pdbx_description
1 polymer ?
#
loop_
_entity_poly.entity_id
_entity_poly.type
_entity_poly.pdbx_seq_one_letter_code
_entity_poly.pdbx_strand_id
1 'polypeptide(L)'
;MSKLKLFLVTLLVLTLLPLGVVRAQEEEVPVDDTPILYQDPTTDEAPDEYMYTTDEGTDWDWEWDYDTADDLLYTTQGQDAADVAAGLLGAGFMALFAGVYMLFAIVFGLGGYIFSALALMKIGKEMGYENPWFAWIPILNSIMMLQLGGQNPWLLLLLLIPGIGAFIVMIISIIALANITEKRGYEKLLVLLILIPFGMFVLLYLLAWKPKSNTSTPKVESTPAQETTPTM
;
A
#
# COMPACT_ATOMS: atom_id res chain seq x y z
N MET A 1 -28.77 13.99 -19.24
CA MET A 1 -27.91 12.85 -18.81
C MET A 1 -26.48 13.04 -19.33
N SER A 2 -25.82 14.13 -18.95
CA SER A 2 -25.17 14.94 -19.99
C SER A 2 -23.66 15.14 -19.94
N LYS A 3 -22.92 14.92 -18.84
CA LYS A 3 -21.45 15.07 -18.87
C LYS A 3 -20.74 14.10 -17.93
N LEU A 4 -21.35 13.84 -16.77
CA LEU A 4 -20.80 12.94 -15.75
C LEU A 4 -20.73 11.47 -16.20
N LYS A 5 -21.76 10.97 -16.90
CA LYS A 5 -21.75 9.60 -17.45
C LYS A 5 -20.73 9.43 -18.56
N LEU A 6 -20.56 10.45 -19.42
CA LEU A 6 -19.57 10.43 -20.49
C LEU A 6 -18.15 10.41 -19.90
N PHE A 7 -17.89 11.23 -18.88
CA PHE A 7 -16.60 11.28 -18.16
C PHE A 7 -16.29 9.95 -17.45
N LEU A 8 -17.29 9.33 -16.80
CA LEU A 8 -17.12 8.02 -16.17
C LEU A 8 -16.82 6.90 -17.18
N VAL A 9 -17.48 6.92 -18.34
CA VAL A 9 -17.23 5.94 -19.42
C VAL A 9 -15.87 6.18 -20.07
N THR A 10 -15.44 7.43 -20.26
CA THR A 10 -14.09 7.70 -20.80
C THR A 10 -13.00 7.33 -19.81
N LEU A 11 -13.20 7.60 -18.51
CA LEU A 11 -12.27 7.17 -17.46
C LEU A 11 -12.17 5.64 -17.41
N LEU A 12 -13.30 4.92 -17.50
CA LEU A 12 -13.36 3.46 -17.53
C LEU A 12 -12.64 2.88 -18.76
N VAL A 13 -12.85 3.46 -19.95
CA VAL A 13 -12.19 3.05 -21.20
C VAL A 13 -10.68 3.33 -21.15
N LEU A 14 -10.26 4.46 -20.57
CA LEU A 14 -8.85 4.80 -20.41
C LEU A 14 -8.13 3.88 -19.42
N THR A 15 -8.82 3.43 -18.36
CA THR A 15 -8.26 2.48 -17.37
C THR A 15 -8.23 1.03 -17.85
N LEU A 16 -9.05 0.66 -18.84
CA LEU A 16 -9.10 -0.70 -19.40
C LEU A 16 -8.23 -0.89 -20.66
N LEU A 17 -7.74 0.20 -21.25
CA LEU A 17 -6.87 0.18 -22.42
C LEU A 17 -5.50 -0.53 -22.26
N PRO A 18 -4.86 -0.63 -21.08
CA PRO A 18 -3.59 -1.37 -20.97
C PRO A 18 -3.75 -2.89 -20.81
N LEU A 19 -4.96 -3.45 -20.86
CA LEU A 19 -5.19 -4.91 -20.70
C LEU A 19 -5.59 -5.66 -21.98
N GLY A 20 -5.68 -4.97 -23.14
CA GLY A 20 -6.27 -5.54 -24.36
C GLY A 20 -5.34 -5.73 -25.57
N VAL A 21 -4.07 -5.32 -25.51
CA VAL A 21 -3.12 -5.45 -26.63
C VAL A 21 -1.88 -6.24 -26.21
N VAL A 22 -2.10 -7.40 -25.61
CA VAL A 22 -1.19 -8.53 -25.82
C VAL A 22 -1.86 -9.37 -26.89
N ARG A 23 -1.66 -8.99 -28.15
CA ARG A 23 -1.83 -9.96 -29.22
C ARG A 23 -0.61 -10.86 -29.10
N ALA A 24 -0.85 -12.11 -28.75
CA ALA A 24 0.11 -13.17 -29.05
C ALA A 24 0.39 -13.05 -30.55
N GLN A 25 1.59 -12.60 -30.92
CA GLN A 25 2.10 -13.00 -32.22
C GLN A 25 2.31 -14.50 -32.09
N GLU A 26 1.54 -15.28 -32.84
CA GLU A 26 1.99 -16.61 -33.23
C GLU A 26 3.30 -16.37 -33.99
N GLU A 27 4.39 -16.74 -33.35
CA GLU A 27 5.70 -16.84 -33.98
C GLU A 27 5.58 -17.98 -34.99
N GLU A 28 5.36 -17.65 -36.27
CA GLU A 28 5.53 -18.61 -37.35
C GLU A 28 7.00 -19.01 -37.37
N VAL A 29 7.32 -20.13 -36.70
CA VAL A 29 8.62 -20.78 -36.81
C VAL A 29 8.81 -21.14 -38.27
N PRO A 30 9.79 -20.56 -38.99
CA PRO A 30 10.09 -20.99 -40.34
C PRO A 30 10.55 -22.45 -40.24
N VAL A 31 9.77 -23.36 -40.81
CA VAL A 31 10.25 -24.72 -41.08
C VAL A 31 11.34 -24.55 -42.11
N ASP A 32 12.58 -24.60 -41.66
CA ASP A 32 13.74 -24.63 -42.53
C ASP A 32 13.70 -25.95 -43.31
N ASP A 33 13.18 -25.89 -44.55
CA ASP A 33 13.15 -27.01 -45.50
C ASP A 33 14.54 -27.35 -46.05
N THR A 34 15.63 -26.92 -45.40
CA THR A 34 16.96 -27.42 -45.75
C THR A 34 17.00 -28.92 -45.46
N PRO A 35 17.28 -29.76 -46.47
CA PRO A 35 17.39 -31.19 -46.25
C PRO A 35 18.54 -31.40 -45.27
N ILE A 36 18.22 -31.95 -44.11
CA ILE A 36 19.22 -32.42 -43.15
C ILE A 36 20.01 -33.49 -43.88
N LEU A 37 21.22 -33.17 -44.32
CA LEU A 37 22.12 -34.14 -44.91
C LEU A 37 22.54 -35.09 -43.80
N TYR A 38 21.79 -36.18 -43.65
CA TYR A 38 22.32 -37.38 -43.01
C TYR A 38 23.47 -37.85 -43.88
N GLN A 39 24.69 -37.54 -43.44
CA GLN A 39 25.88 -38.13 -44.02
C GLN A 39 25.87 -39.60 -43.58
N ASP A 40 25.33 -40.44 -44.47
CA ASP A 40 25.36 -41.89 -44.37
C ASP A 40 26.82 -42.34 -44.23
N PRO A 41 27.21 -43.03 -43.14
CA PRO A 41 28.59 -43.46 -42.94
C PRO A 41 28.97 -44.68 -43.79
N THR A 42 28.13 -45.11 -44.75
CA THR A 42 28.45 -46.25 -45.61
C THR A 42 28.87 -45.84 -47.01
N THR A 43 30.18 -45.65 -47.23
CA THR A 43 30.90 -46.30 -48.34
C THR A 43 32.41 -46.09 -48.23
N ASP A 44 33.08 -47.22 -47.96
CA ASP A 44 34.37 -47.66 -48.48
C ASP A 44 35.59 -46.74 -48.35
N GLU A 45 36.43 -46.97 -47.33
CA GLU A 45 37.75 -47.63 -47.48
C GLU A 45 38.46 -47.84 -46.11
N ALA A 46 38.85 -49.10 -45.88
CA ALA A 46 39.71 -49.79 -44.88
C ALA A 46 40.17 -49.15 -43.52
N PRO A 47 40.26 -49.96 -42.43
CA PRO A 47 40.63 -49.51 -41.08
C PRO A 47 42.09 -49.82 -40.70
N ASP A 48 42.81 -48.81 -40.19
CA ASP A 48 44.17 -48.97 -39.65
C ASP A 48 44.30 -48.24 -38.31
N GLU A 49 44.20 -49.05 -37.24
CA GLU A 49 45.00 -48.94 -36.01
C GLU A 49 44.66 -47.85 -34.97
N TYR A 50 44.02 -48.32 -33.90
CA TYR A 50 43.74 -47.61 -32.66
C TYR A 50 45.04 -47.19 -31.94
N MET A 51 45.36 -45.90 -31.94
CA MET A 51 46.33 -45.31 -31.01
C MET A 51 45.62 -44.90 -29.73
N TYR A 52 45.84 -45.67 -28.65
CA TYR A 52 45.46 -45.29 -27.30
C TYR A 52 46.37 -44.15 -26.81
N THR A 53 45.85 -42.93 -26.68
CA THR A 53 46.57 -41.85 -25.99
C THR A 53 46.17 -41.85 -24.52
N THR A 54 47.03 -42.44 -23.69
CA THR A 54 47.11 -42.09 -22.27
C THR A 54 47.97 -40.82 -22.17
N ASP A 55 47.38 -39.68 -21.82
CA ASP A 55 47.85 -38.82 -20.71
C ASP A 55 47.16 -37.43 -20.71
N GLU A 56 46.80 -37.06 -19.48
CA GLU A 56 46.87 -35.73 -18.86
C GLU A 56 46.03 -34.54 -19.37
N GLY A 57 45.24 -33.99 -18.42
CA GLY A 57 44.94 -32.57 -18.32
C GLY A 57 43.74 -32.08 -19.12
N THR A 58 42.54 -32.11 -18.52
CA THR A 58 41.42 -31.29 -19.00
C THR A 58 41.65 -29.84 -18.59
N ASP A 59 42.41 -29.08 -19.39
CA ASP A 59 42.52 -27.63 -19.24
C ASP A 59 41.29 -26.98 -19.92
N TRP A 60 40.50 -26.29 -19.11
CA TRP A 60 39.33 -25.52 -19.56
C TRP A 60 39.82 -24.14 -20.03
N ASP A 61 40.06 -23.98 -21.33
CA ASP A 61 40.32 -22.67 -21.92
C ASP A 61 39.02 -21.88 -22.07
N TRP A 62 38.75 -21.02 -21.10
CA TRP A 62 37.66 -20.04 -21.14
C TRP A 62 38.08 -18.87 -22.04
N GLU A 63 37.79 -18.95 -23.34
CA GLU A 63 37.91 -17.82 -24.26
C GLU A 63 36.77 -16.83 -23.96
N TRP A 64 37.10 -15.69 -23.36
CA TRP A 64 36.14 -14.59 -23.22
C TRP A 64 36.04 -13.87 -24.56
N ASP A 65 34.96 -14.12 -25.29
CA ASP A 65 34.61 -13.32 -26.46
C ASP A 65 34.14 -11.94 -25.99
N TYR A 66 35.02 -10.94 -26.15
CA TYR A 66 34.78 -9.54 -25.78
C TYR A 66 34.10 -8.75 -26.91
N ASP A 67 33.30 -9.40 -27.77
CA ASP A 67 32.45 -8.72 -28.76
C ASP A 67 31.27 -7.94 -28.14
N THR A 68 31.21 -7.85 -26.82
CA THR A 68 30.12 -7.24 -26.05
C THR A 68 29.89 -5.75 -26.38
N ALA A 69 30.93 -5.03 -26.82
CA ALA A 69 30.81 -3.60 -27.10
C ALA A 69 30.13 -3.31 -28.45
N ASP A 70 30.41 -4.12 -29.48
CA ASP A 70 29.87 -3.94 -30.82
C ASP A 70 28.40 -4.39 -30.87
N ASP A 71 28.06 -5.46 -30.15
CA ASP A 71 26.67 -5.92 -29.99
C ASP A 71 25.79 -4.89 -29.25
N LEU A 72 26.31 -4.25 -28.19
CA LEU A 72 25.62 -3.15 -27.50
C LEU A 72 25.42 -1.93 -28.40
N LEU A 73 26.38 -1.63 -29.28
CA LEU A 73 26.28 -0.54 -30.25
C LEU A 73 25.26 -0.83 -31.35
N TYR A 74 25.19 -2.08 -31.85
CA TYR A 74 24.26 -2.46 -32.92
C TYR A 74 22.79 -2.42 -32.46
N THR A 75 22.49 -2.92 -31.25
CA THR A 75 21.13 -2.81 -30.69
C THR A 75 20.69 -1.35 -30.46
N THR A 76 21.65 -0.47 -30.13
CA THR A 76 21.40 0.96 -29.91
C THR A 76 21.22 1.71 -31.24
N GLN A 77 21.93 1.31 -32.30
CA GLN A 77 21.88 1.99 -33.60
C GLN A 77 20.59 1.71 -34.38
N GLY A 78 19.91 0.59 -34.10
CA GLY A 78 18.61 0.23 -34.68
C GLY A 78 17.40 0.87 -33.98
N GLN A 79 17.62 1.65 -32.92
CA GLN A 79 16.56 2.29 -32.15
C GLN A 79 16.27 3.67 -32.75
N ASP A 80 15.06 3.85 -33.28
CA ASP A 80 14.65 5.09 -33.93
C ASP A 80 14.90 6.29 -33.00
N ALA A 81 15.41 7.41 -33.52
CA ALA A 81 15.61 8.63 -32.72
C ALA A 81 14.33 9.08 -32.00
N ALA A 82 13.16 8.68 -32.51
CA ALA A 82 11.86 8.87 -31.88
C ALA A 82 11.66 8.02 -30.61
N ASP A 83 12.16 6.78 -30.57
CA ASP A 83 12.00 5.86 -29.42
C ASP A 83 12.88 6.26 -28.25
N VAL A 84 14.13 6.64 -28.51
CA VAL A 84 15.01 7.24 -27.48
C VAL A 84 14.46 8.57 -26.98
N ALA A 85 13.89 9.41 -27.85
CA ALA A 85 13.23 10.64 -27.45
C ALA A 85 11.98 10.37 -26.60
N ALA A 86 11.13 9.40 -26.98
CA ALA A 86 9.96 9.00 -26.22
C ALA A 86 10.34 8.42 -24.84
N GLY A 87 11.40 7.61 -24.78
CA GLY A 87 11.95 7.07 -23.52
C GLY A 87 12.47 8.17 -22.59
N LEU A 88 13.23 9.14 -23.11
CA LEU A 88 13.74 10.27 -22.34
C LEU A 88 12.63 11.21 -21.86
N LEU A 89 11.63 11.48 -22.70
CA LEU A 89 10.46 12.27 -22.31
C LEU A 89 9.63 11.53 -21.25
N GLY A 90 9.41 10.23 -21.41
CA GLY A 90 8.72 9.38 -20.43
C GLY A 90 9.45 9.35 -19.08
N ALA A 91 10.76 9.16 -19.09
CA ALA A 91 11.60 9.21 -17.89
C ALA A 91 11.56 10.59 -17.22
N GLY A 92 11.59 11.67 -18.01
CA GLY A 92 11.44 13.04 -17.53
C GLY A 92 10.09 13.29 -16.85
N PHE A 93 8.99 12.86 -17.45
CA PHE A 93 7.66 12.97 -16.85
C PHE A 93 7.53 12.14 -15.57
N MET A 94 8.08 10.93 -15.54
CA MET A 94 8.09 10.07 -14.35
C MET A 94 8.90 10.71 -13.21
N ALA A 95 10.07 11.27 -13.50
CA ALA A 95 10.90 11.95 -12.52
C ALA A 95 10.21 13.19 -11.94
N LEU A 96 9.58 14.01 -12.79
CA LEU A 96 8.81 15.17 -12.36
C LEU A 96 7.59 14.77 -11.53
N PHE A 97 6.84 13.76 -11.97
CA PHE A 97 5.69 13.24 -11.24
C PHE A 97 6.11 12.69 -9.87
N ALA A 98 7.17 11.90 -9.81
CA ALA A 98 7.71 11.38 -8.56
C ALA A 98 8.17 12.51 -7.62
N GLY A 99 8.86 13.52 -8.15
CA GLY A 99 9.30 14.68 -7.38
C GLY A 99 8.14 15.49 -6.80
N VAL A 100 7.14 15.82 -7.63
CA VAL A 100 5.93 16.52 -7.18
C VAL A 100 5.15 15.67 -6.18
N TYR A 101 4.93 14.39 -6.47
CA TYR A 101 4.25 13.46 -5.56
C TYR A 101 4.94 13.40 -4.19
N MET A 102 6.27 13.35 -4.16
CA MET A 102 7.05 13.30 -2.92
C MET A 102 6.90 14.59 -2.10
N LEU A 103 6.91 15.77 -2.75
CA LEU A 103 6.63 17.04 -2.08
C LEU A 103 5.21 17.09 -1.51
N PHE A 104 4.21 16.70 -2.30
CA PHE A 104 2.82 16.62 -1.84
C PHE A 104 2.69 15.63 -0.66
N ALA A 105 3.27 14.44 -0.76
CA ALA A 105 3.25 13.42 0.29
C ALA A 105 3.89 13.94 1.59
N ILE A 106 4.98 14.69 1.52
CA ILE A 106 5.61 15.29 2.71
C ILE A 106 4.72 16.39 3.30
N VAL A 107 4.25 17.34 2.50
CA VAL A 107 3.47 18.48 3.01
C VAL A 107 2.14 18.00 3.61
N PHE A 108 1.39 17.18 2.88
CA PHE A 108 0.10 16.69 3.34
C PHE A 108 0.24 15.57 4.38
N GLY A 109 1.25 14.71 4.26
CA GLY A 109 1.52 13.65 5.23
C GLY A 109 1.98 14.21 6.57
N LEU A 110 2.97 15.10 6.57
CA LEU A 110 3.47 15.74 7.79
C LEU A 110 2.42 16.70 8.38
N GLY A 111 1.76 17.50 7.54
CA GLY A 111 0.66 18.36 7.98
C GLY A 111 -0.50 17.59 8.59
N GLY A 112 -0.92 16.49 7.95
CA GLY A 112 -1.96 15.58 8.45
C GLY A 112 -1.56 14.87 9.74
N TYR A 113 -0.30 14.45 9.86
CA TYR A 113 0.24 13.86 11.07
C TYR A 113 0.25 14.85 12.24
N ILE A 114 0.78 16.06 12.05
CA ILE A 114 0.77 17.11 13.08
C ILE A 114 -0.68 17.44 13.49
N PHE A 115 -1.57 17.62 12.51
CA PHE A 115 -2.98 17.89 12.76
C PHE A 115 -3.64 16.78 13.60
N SER A 116 -3.47 15.51 13.21
CA SER A 116 -4.06 14.38 13.92
C SER A 116 -3.51 14.22 15.34
N ALA A 117 -2.20 14.42 15.53
CA ALA A 117 -1.56 14.40 16.86
C ALA A 117 -2.10 15.51 17.76
N LEU A 118 -2.23 16.74 17.24
CA LEU A 118 -2.81 17.86 17.99
C LEU A 118 -4.29 17.64 18.34
N ALA A 119 -5.08 17.12 17.39
CA ALA A 119 -6.48 16.81 17.62
C ALA A 119 -6.64 15.75 18.72
N LEU A 120 -5.87 14.66 18.64
CA LEU A 120 -5.93 13.59 19.62
C LEU A 120 -5.39 14.02 21.00
N MET A 121 -4.34 14.84 21.04
CA MET A 121 -3.84 15.44 22.28
C MET A 121 -4.91 16.30 22.96
N LYS A 122 -5.65 17.11 22.19
CA LYS A 122 -6.76 17.92 22.71
C LYS A 122 -7.89 17.04 23.25
N ILE A 123 -8.27 16.00 22.51
CA ILE A 123 -9.26 15.01 22.92
C ILE A 123 -8.83 14.32 24.23
N GLY A 124 -7.58 13.85 24.32
CA GLY A 124 -7.04 13.23 25.53
C GLY A 124 -7.04 14.18 26.73
N LYS A 125 -6.62 15.44 26.54
CA LYS A 125 -6.63 16.46 27.58
C LYS A 125 -8.05 16.77 28.09
N GLU A 126 -9.01 16.89 27.19
CA GLU A 126 -10.42 17.17 27.55
C GLU A 126 -11.13 15.96 28.19
N MET A 127 -10.66 14.74 27.94
CA MET A 127 -11.16 13.52 28.58
C MET A 127 -10.36 13.11 29.82
N GLY A 128 -9.45 13.97 30.31
CA GLY A 128 -8.72 13.75 31.56
C GLY A 128 -7.61 12.69 31.50
N TYR A 129 -7.06 12.42 30.32
CA TYR A 129 -5.95 11.49 30.16
C TYR A 129 -4.65 12.06 30.74
N GLU A 130 -3.91 11.26 31.50
CA GLU A 130 -2.74 11.69 32.29
C GLU A 130 -1.59 12.22 31.41
N ASN A 131 -1.36 11.60 30.24
CA ASN A 131 -0.26 11.94 29.34
C ASN A 131 -0.72 12.25 27.91
N PRO A 132 -1.37 13.40 27.63
CA PRO A 132 -1.91 13.72 26.30
C PRO A 132 -0.85 13.82 25.19
N TRP A 133 0.41 14.06 25.56
CA TRP A 133 1.53 14.14 24.62
C TRP A 133 1.81 12.80 23.91
N PHE A 134 1.28 11.68 24.43
CA PHE A 134 1.36 10.37 23.78
C PHE A 134 0.79 10.36 22.36
N ALA A 135 -0.07 11.32 22.01
CA ALA A 135 -0.59 11.51 20.65
C ALA A 135 0.49 11.66 19.57
N TRP A 136 1.70 12.13 19.93
CA TRP A 136 2.80 12.29 18.99
C TRP A 136 3.47 10.96 18.64
N ILE A 137 3.55 10.00 19.55
CA ILE A 137 4.24 8.73 19.27
C ILE A 137 3.23 7.74 18.69
N PRO A 138 3.42 7.17 17.47
CA PRO A 138 2.40 6.34 16.81
C PRO A 138 1.87 5.16 17.66
N ILE A 139 2.77 4.48 18.36
CA ILE A 139 2.40 3.36 19.24
C ILE A 139 1.62 3.85 20.46
N LEU A 140 2.09 4.92 21.12
CA LEU A 140 1.39 5.47 22.29
C LEU A 140 0.07 6.15 21.92
N ASN A 141 -0.02 6.74 20.73
CA ASN A 141 -1.23 7.31 20.15
C ASN A 141 -2.32 6.23 20.06
N SER A 142 -1.94 5.04 19.59
CA SER A 142 -2.85 3.89 19.49
C SER A 142 -3.29 3.39 20.87
N ILE A 143 -2.34 3.27 21.82
CA ILE A 143 -2.64 2.90 23.22
C ILE A 143 -3.62 3.89 23.85
N MET A 144 -3.33 5.18 23.73
CA MET A 144 -4.17 6.25 24.26
C MET A 144 -5.56 6.22 23.63
N MET A 145 -5.66 6.06 22.31
CA MET A 145 -6.95 5.96 21.63
C MET A 145 -7.78 4.77 22.11
N LEU A 146 -7.15 3.60 22.30
CA LEU A 146 -7.82 2.42 22.85
C LEU A 146 -8.33 2.68 24.28
N GLN A 147 -7.47 3.21 25.15
CA GLN A 147 -7.85 3.50 26.54
C GLN A 147 -8.97 4.56 26.63
N LEU A 148 -8.90 5.62 25.82
CA LEU A 148 -9.94 6.63 25.72
C LEU A 148 -11.27 6.03 25.22
N GLY A 149 -11.21 5.07 24.29
CA GLY A 149 -12.34 4.29 23.81
C GLY A 149 -12.84 3.21 24.77
N GLY A 150 -12.23 3.05 25.94
CA GLY A 150 -12.57 2.01 26.93
C GLY A 150 -12.13 0.60 26.52
N GLN A 151 -11.18 0.48 25.60
CA GLN A 151 -10.61 -0.78 25.13
C GLN A 151 -9.31 -1.12 25.86
N ASN A 152 -8.95 -2.41 25.88
CA ASN A 152 -7.71 -2.88 26.48
C ASN A 152 -6.50 -2.57 25.57
N PRO A 153 -5.47 -1.81 26.01
CA PRO A 153 -4.30 -1.49 25.19
C PRO A 153 -3.45 -2.70 24.82
N TRP A 154 -3.53 -3.80 25.59
CA TRP A 154 -2.84 -5.06 25.27
C TRP A 154 -3.31 -5.67 23.94
N LEU A 155 -4.47 -5.26 23.43
CA LEU A 155 -4.95 -5.69 22.11
C LEU A 155 -4.03 -5.24 20.98
N LEU A 156 -3.16 -4.24 21.19
CA LEU A 156 -2.12 -3.89 20.22
C LEU A 156 -1.06 -4.98 20.02
N LEU A 157 -0.87 -5.89 20.98
CA LEU A 157 0.06 -7.02 20.80
C LEU A 157 -0.37 -7.95 19.67
N LEU A 158 -1.65 -7.93 19.28
CA LEU A 158 -2.12 -8.68 18.12
C LEU A 158 -1.43 -8.20 16.83
N LEU A 159 -0.91 -6.97 16.76
CA LEU A 159 -0.14 -6.48 15.61
C LEU A 159 1.10 -7.34 15.32
N LEU A 160 1.63 -8.06 16.32
CA LEU A 160 2.76 -8.97 16.17
C LEU A 160 2.40 -10.22 15.33
N ILE A 161 1.11 -10.53 15.20
CA ILE A 161 0.61 -11.61 14.35
C ILE A 161 0.36 -11.04 12.94
N PRO A 162 1.19 -11.41 11.94
CA PRO A 162 1.06 -10.84 10.60
C PRO A 162 -0.28 -11.22 9.96
N GLY A 163 -0.83 -10.29 9.18
CA GLY A 163 -2.11 -10.46 8.49
C GLY A 163 -3.32 -10.26 9.40
N ILE A 164 -3.75 -11.30 10.09
CA ILE A 164 -5.02 -11.29 10.83
C ILE A 164 -4.99 -10.36 12.05
N GLY A 165 -3.83 -10.24 12.69
CA GLY A 165 -3.64 -9.38 13.85
C GLY A 165 -3.90 -7.90 13.53
N ALA A 166 -3.32 -7.41 12.43
CA ALA A 166 -3.54 -6.05 11.96
C ALA A 166 -5.02 -5.77 11.64
N PHE A 167 -5.72 -6.74 11.05
CA PHE A 167 -7.15 -6.62 10.75
C PHE A 167 -8.01 -6.51 12.03
N ILE A 168 -7.73 -7.34 13.03
CA ILE A 168 -8.43 -7.29 14.32
C ILE A 168 -8.15 -5.96 15.04
N VAL A 169 -6.90 -5.52 15.08
CA VAL A 169 -6.50 -4.22 15.68
C VAL A 169 -7.20 -3.06 14.98
N MET A 170 -7.33 -3.11 13.65
CA MET A 170 -8.06 -2.10 12.89
C MET A 170 -9.53 -2.03 13.34
N ILE A 171 -10.23 -3.16 13.44
CA ILE A 171 -11.63 -3.20 13.89
C ILE A 171 -11.77 -2.64 15.31
N ILE A 172 -10.91 -3.06 16.24
CA ILE A 172 -10.94 -2.59 17.62
C ILE A 172 -10.67 -1.08 17.69
N SER A 173 -9.77 -0.55 16.85
CA SER A 173 -9.49 0.88 16.78
C SER A 173 -10.71 1.68 16.30
N ILE A 174 -11.48 1.14 15.33
CA ILE A 174 -12.74 1.74 14.89
C ILE A 174 -13.78 1.74 16.02
N ILE A 175 -13.90 0.63 16.76
CA ILE A 175 -14.81 0.53 17.91
C ILE A 175 -14.41 1.52 19.02
N ALA A 176 -13.10 1.62 19.32
CA ALA A 176 -12.58 2.58 20.29
C ALA A 176 -12.94 4.01 19.87
N LEU A 177 -12.74 4.35 18.60
CA LEU A 177 -13.09 5.67 18.07
C LEU A 177 -14.60 5.92 18.10
N ALA A 178 -15.43 4.91 17.81
CA ALA A 178 -16.88 5.00 17.94
C ALA A 178 -17.32 5.32 19.38
N ASN A 179 -16.69 4.67 20.37
CA ASN A 179 -16.94 4.95 21.78
C ASN A 179 -16.46 6.35 22.20
N ILE A 180 -15.33 6.83 21.67
CA ILE A 180 -14.89 8.22 21.89
C ILE A 180 -15.93 9.18 21.28
N THR A 181 -16.43 8.88 20.08
CA THR A 181 -17.43 9.68 19.38
C THR A 181 -18.72 9.80 20.20
N GLU A 182 -19.17 8.70 20.78
CA GLU A 182 -20.30 8.63 21.72
C GLU A 182 -20.05 9.42 23.01
N LYS A 183 -18.87 9.27 23.63
CA LYS A 183 -18.47 10.05 24.82
C LYS A 183 -18.42 11.56 24.55
N ARG A 184 -18.21 11.96 23.29
CA ARG A 184 -18.19 13.37 22.83
C ARG A 184 -19.55 13.87 22.32
N GLY A 185 -20.61 13.08 22.50
CA GLY A 185 -22.00 13.43 22.20
C GLY A 185 -22.42 13.33 20.74
N TYR A 186 -21.72 12.51 19.98
CA TYR A 186 -22.06 12.16 18.61
C TYR A 186 -22.54 10.71 18.52
N GLU A 187 -23.31 10.38 17.49
CA GLU A 187 -23.72 9.00 17.23
C GLU A 187 -22.52 8.13 16.79
N LYS A 188 -22.51 6.84 17.16
CA LYS A 188 -21.43 5.91 16.76
C LYS A 188 -21.26 5.81 15.25
N LEU A 189 -22.35 5.98 14.51
CA LEU A 189 -22.37 5.94 13.04
C LEU A 189 -21.51 7.04 12.42
N LEU A 190 -21.26 8.14 13.12
CA LEU A 190 -20.38 9.21 12.62
C LEU A 190 -18.94 8.69 12.41
N VAL A 191 -18.53 7.63 13.13
CA VAL A 191 -17.25 6.96 12.87
C VAL A 191 -17.14 6.41 11.45
N LEU A 192 -18.25 6.06 10.79
CA LEU A 192 -18.27 5.55 9.42
C LEU A 192 -17.68 6.56 8.42
N LEU A 193 -17.58 7.84 8.81
CA LEU A 193 -16.92 8.87 8.04
C LEU A 193 -15.46 8.51 7.72
N ILE A 194 -14.79 7.67 8.52
CA ILE A 194 -13.43 7.20 8.23
C ILE A 194 -13.31 6.44 6.89
N LEU A 195 -14.40 5.87 6.37
CA LEU A 195 -14.40 5.14 5.10
C LEU A 195 -14.23 6.09 3.90
N ILE A 196 -14.60 7.36 4.07
CA ILE A 196 -14.41 8.40 3.07
C ILE A 196 -12.96 8.91 3.19
N PRO A 197 -12.22 9.06 2.08
CA PRO A 197 -10.92 9.72 2.11
C PRO A 197 -11.06 11.11 2.74
N PHE A 198 -10.14 11.47 3.63
CA PHE A 198 -10.17 12.66 4.50
C PHE A 198 -11.23 12.70 5.62
N GLY A 199 -12.20 11.78 5.62
CA GLY A 199 -13.25 11.76 6.62
C GLY A 199 -12.74 11.54 8.06
N MET A 200 -11.62 10.82 8.22
CA MET A 200 -10.92 10.69 9.50
C MET A 200 -10.45 12.06 10.06
N PHE A 201 -9.93 12.95 9.21
CA PHE A 201 -9.50 14.28 9.66
C PHE A 201 -10.69 15.15 10.05
N VAL A 202 -11.80 15.08 9.31
CA VAL A 202 -13.05 15.78 9.63
C VAL A 202 -13.63 15.27 10.95
N LEU A 203 -13.65 13.95 11.14
CA LEU A 203 -14.08 13.33 12.40
C LEU A 203 -13.23 13.84 13.57
N LEU A 204 -11.90 13.73 13.48
CA LEU A 204 -10.98 14.23 14.52
C LEU A 204 -11.16 15.73 14.78
N TYR A 205 -11.40 16.53 13.74
CA TYR A 205 -11.71 17.96 13.88
C TYR A 205 -12.98 18.19 14.70
N LEU A 206 -14.07 17.49 14.35
CA LEU A 206 -15.34 17.60 15.06
C LEU A 206 -15.20 17.16 16.51
N LEU A 207 -14.54 16.02 16.75
CA LEU A 207 -14.32 15.49 18.09
C LEU A 207 -13.44 16.42 18.92
N ALA A 208 -12.38 17.01 18.37
CA ALA A 208 -11.45 17.83 19.12
C ALA A 208 -11.95 19.26 19.36
N TRP A 209 -12.61 19.91 18.40
CA TRP A 209 -12.99 21.33 18.51
C TRP A 209 -14.49 21.60 18.63
N LYS A 210 -15.36 20.64 18.31
CA LYS A 210 -16.82 20.80 18.40
C LYS A 210 -17.52 19.71 19.22
N PRO A 211 -17.04 19.35 20.42
CA PRO A 211 -17.74 18.35 21.24
C PRO A 211 -19.20 18.78 21.49
N LYS A 212 -20.14 17.85 21.37
CA LYS A 212 -21.55 18.07 21.73
C LYS A 212 -21.73 17.65 23.19
N SER A 213 -22.26 18.53 24.02
CA SER A 213 -22.61 18.17 25.40
C SER A 213 -23.81 17.23 25.38
N ASN A 214 -23.68 16.08 26.02
CA ASN A 214 -24.81 15.20 26.30
C ASN A 214 -25.72 15.90 27.31
N THR A 215 -26.71 16.63 26.84
CA THR A 215 -27.86 17.03 27.67
C THR A 215 -28.79 15.83 27.86
N SER A 216 -28.25 14.71 28.35
CA SER A 216 -29.04 13.72 29.07
C SER A 216 -28.81 14.02 30.54
N THR A 217 -29.49 15.05 31.03
CA THR A 217 -29.76 15.22 32.44
C THR A 217 -30.12 13.83 32.98
N PRO A 218 -29.41 13.29 34.00
CA PRO A 218 -30.00 12.20 34.73
C PRO A 218 -31.32 12.77 35.24
N LYS A 219 -32.45 12.18 34.84
CA LYS A 219 -33.69 12.35 35.57
C LYS A 219 -33.43 11.71 36.93
N VAL A 220 -32.75 12.46 37.81
CA VAL A 220 -32.80 12.24 39.24
C VAL A 220 -34.23 12.61 39.58
N GLU A 221 -35.10 11.63 39.41
CA GLU A 221 -36.37 11.57 40.10
C GLU A 221 -35.99 11.56 41.57
N SER A 222 -35.98 12.76 42.16
CA SER A 222 -35.83 12.97 43.58
C SER A 222 -37.04 12.33 44.25
N THR A 223 -36.98 11.02 44.47
CA THR A 223 -37.82 10.37 45.46
C THR A 223 -37.39 10.94 46.80
N PRO A 224 -38.25 11.72 47.51
CA PRO A 224 -37.89 12.26 48.80
C PRO A 224 -37.69 11.11 49.77
N ALA A 225 -36.62 11.21 50.56
CA ALA A 225 -36.27 10.28 51.62
C ALA A 225 -37.50 9.98 52.50
N GLN A 226 -37.91 8.71 52.53
CA GLN A 226 -38.75 8.23 53.61
C GLN A 226 -37.87 8.05 54.85
N GLU A 227 -37.91 9.08 55.68
CA GLU A 227 -37.47 9.06 57.07
C GLU A 227 -38.43 8.16 57.85
N THR A 228 -38.05 6.92 58.14
CA THR A 228 -38.73 6.08 59.13
C THR A 228 -37.83 5.96 60.36
N THR A 229 -38.21 6.72 61.38
CA THR A 229 -37.74 6.72 62.76
C THR A 229 -37.66 5.30 63.36
N PRO A 230 -36.68 5.01 64.24
CA PRO A 230 -36.65 3.74 64.98
C PRO A 230 -37.61 3.78 66.18
N THR A 231 -38.46 2.77 66.29
CA THR A 231 -39.31 2.53 67.47
C THR A 231 -38.55 1.64 68.47
N MET A 232 -38.33 2.15 69.68
CA MET A 232 -38.37 1.36 70.93
C MET A 232 -39.41 2.00 71.84
#